data_AF-A0A552QYI1-F1
#
_entry.id   AF-A0A552QYI1-F1
#
_cell.length_a   1.000
_cell.length_b   1.000
_cell.length_c   1.000
_cell.angle_alpha   90.00
_cell.angle_beta   90.00
_cell.angle_gamma   90.00
#
_symmetry.space_group_name_H-M   'P 1'
#
loop_
_entity.id
_entity.type
_entity.pdbx_description
1 polymer ?
#
loop_
_entity_poly.entity_id
_entity_poly.type
_entity_poly.pdbx_seq_one_letter_code
_entity_poly.pdbx_strand_id
1 'polypeptide(L)'
;MTWIDSAYEFPGHEVNLVFARGLSRSALVSGLREQHREALAEGEAGGWAWAVHEMANWEIEDYDNIDYTRLCASGGEIAVIVTEPCSAKAHGPDFTYLRDGKWIVHFSFEDVEQRVGDNPDHMSAELLAANLIGPDAECLAWETDPGHDCYEQHDSDREERIVRAIAACFGLPSPPLAREVAAL
;
A
#
# COMPACT_ATOMS: atom_id res chain seq x y z
N MET A 1 -5.35 -13.31 7.66
CA MET A 1 -3.91 -13.01 7.73
C MET A 1 -3.63 -12.11 6.56
N THR A 2 -3.66 -10.82 6.83
CA THR A 2 -3.70 -9.72 5.87
C THR A 2 -2.32 -9.06 5.82
N TRP A 3 -2.00 -8.47 4.68
CA TRP A 3 -0.63 -8.18 4.27
C TRP A 3 0.11 -7.15 5.13
N ILE A 4 -0.60 -6.31 5.90
CA ILE A 4 0.03 -5.39 6.85
C ILE A 4 0.74 -6.15 7.96
N ASP A 5 0.13 -7.21 8.51
CA ASP A 5 0.79 -8.07 9.50
C ASP A 5 2.00 -8.80 8.92
N SER A 6 1.96 -9.07 7.61
CA SER A 6 3.05 -9.70 6.90
C SER A 6 4.13 -8.73 6.42
N ALA A 7 3.92 -7.41 6.47
CA ALA A 7 5.02 -6.45 6.35
C ALA A 7 5.99 -6.60 7.55
N TYR A 8 5.47 -7.03 8.72
CA TYR A 8 6.30 -7.48 9.85
C TYR A 8 7.09 -8.77 9.56
N GLU A 9 6.88 -9.46 8.42
CA GLU A 9 7.72 -10.59 7.99
C GLU A 9 9.08 -10.13 7.42
N PHE A 10 9.34 -8.81 7.36
CA PHE A 10 10.65 -8.21 7.13
C PHE A 10 11.17 -7.47 8.39
N PRO A 11 11.53 -8.18 9.49
CA PRO A 11 11.98 -7.53 10.72
C PRO A 11 13.20 -6.63 10.48
N GLY A 12 13.11 -5.38 10.93
CA GLY A 12 14.19 -4.40 10.82
C GLY A 12 14.26 -3.67 9.47
N HIS A 13 13.28 -3.88 8.58
CA HIS A 13 13.14 -3.17 7.32
C HIS A 13 11.89 -2.29 7.34
N GLU A 14 12.01 -1.08 6.79
CA GLU A 14 10.87 -0.20 6.52
C GLU A 14 10.57 -0.34 5.04
N VAL A 15 9.41 -0.88 4.66
CA VAL A 15 9.19 -1.38 3.30
C VAL A 15 8.02 -0.74 2.59
N ASN A 16 8.08 -0.69 1.26
CA ASN A 16 6.92 -0.42 0.42
C ASN A 16 6.59 -1.65 -0.40
N LEU A 17 5.30 -1.87 -0.62
CA LEU A 17 4.79 -2.91 -1.50
C LEU A 17 4.25 -2.26 -2.76
N VAL A 18 4.82 -2.62 -3.91
CA VAL A 18 4.42 -2.11 -5.21
C VAL A 18 3.92 -3.24 -6.11
N PHE A 19 2.79 -3.00 -6.77
CA PHE A 19 2.23 -3.85 -7.81
C PHE A 19 2.24 -3.07 -9.13
N ALA A 20 2.69 -3.69 -10.21
CA ALA A 20 2.69 -3.12 -11.55
C ALA A 20 1.99 -4.05 -12.55
N ARG A 21 1.09 -3.48 -13.36
CA ARG A 21 0.45 -4.16 -14.49
C ARG A 21 0.83 -3.45 -15.78
N GLY A 22 1.13 -4.21 -16.83
CA GLY A 22 1.72 -3.66 -18.06
C GLY A 22 3.24 -3.42 -17.98
N LEU A 23 3.86 -3.75 -16.85
CA LEU A 23 5.32 -3.77 -16.65
C LEU A 23 5.74 -5.19 -16.24
N SER A 24 6.82 -5.73 -16.81
CA SER A 24 7.34 -7.04 -16.38
C SER A 24 8.02 -6.93 -15.01
N ARG A 25 8.09 -8.03 -14.25
CA ARG A 25 8.83 -8.07 -12.97
C ARG A 25 10.27 -7.56 -13.11
N SER A 26 10.98 -8.00 -14.14
CA SER A 26 12.36 -7.56 -14.38
C SER A 26 12.48 -6.06 -14.61
N ALA A 27 11.49 -5.45 -15.29
CA ALA A 27 11.49 -4.01 -15.55
C ALA A 27 11.12 -3.22 -14.29
N LEU A 28 10.19 -3.73 -13.48
CA LEU A 28 9.86 -3.17 -12.16
C LEU A 28 11.10 -3.11 -11.26
N VAL A 29 11.79 -4.24 -11.07
CA VAL A 29 12.96 -4.29 -10.18
C VAL A 29 14.15 -3.50 -10.72
N SER A 30 14.39 -3.50 -12.04
CA SER A 30 15.42 -2.63 -12.62
C SER A 30 15.10 -1.15 -12.39
N GLY A 31 13.84 -0.73 -12.57
CA GLY A 31 13.44 0.66 -12.36
C GLY A 31 13.50 1.11 -10.89
N LEU A 32 13.20 0.21 -9.94
CA LEU A 32 13.41 0.47 -8.51
C LEU A 32 14.91 0.64 -8.22
N ARG A 33 15.76 -0.24 -8.77
CA ARG A 33 17.22 -0.17 -8.59
C ARG A 33 17.82 1.10 -9.19
N GLU A 34 17.31 1.57 -10.33
CA GLU A 34 17.69 2.85 -10.94
C GLU A 34 17.37 4.06 -10.04
N GLN A 35 16.42 3.90 -9.11
CA GLN A 35 16.08 4.87 -8.07
C GLN A 35 16.66 4.47 -6.70
N HIS A 36 17.73 3.66 -6.67
CA HIS A 36 18.46 3.25 -5.47
C HIS A 36 17.63 2.44 -4.46
N ARG A 37 16.66 1.66 -4.93
CA ARG A 37 15.75 0.86 -4.09
C ARG A 37 15.86 -0.60 -4.51
N GLU A 38 16.53 -1.41 -3.70
CA GLU A 38 16.70 -2.83 -3.98
C GLU A 38 15.43 -3.60 -3.56
N ALA A 39 14.99 -4.52 -4.41
CA ALA A 39 13.87 -5.40 -4.08
C ALA A 39 14.31 -6.46 -3.06
N LEU A 40 13.61 -6.54 -1.93
CA LEU A 40 13.77 -7.56 -0.90
C LEU A 40 13.05 -8.86 -1.28
N ALA A 41 11.94 -8.74 -2.02
CA ALA A 41 11.17 -9.84 -2.58
C ALA A 41 10.47 -9.37 -3.87
N GLU A 42 10.21 -10.30 -4.79
CA GLU A 42 9.53 -10.00 -6.06
C GLU A 42 8.78 -11.24 -6.60
N GLY A 43 7.77 -11.00 -7.45
CA GLY A 43 7.02 -12.07 -8.09
C GLY A 43 6.03 -11.58 -9.14
N GLU A 44 5.29 -12.52 -9.72
CA GLU A 44 4.21 -12.25 -10.68
C GLU A 44 3.00 -13.13 -10.36
N ALA A 45 1.81 -12.54 -10.28
CA ALA A 45 0.55 -13.25 -10.05
C ALA A 45 -0.64 -12.39 -10.50
N GLY A 46 -1.70 -13.02 -11.02
CA GLY A 46 -2.94 -12.31 -11.36
C GLY A 46 -2.79 -11.19 -12.42
N GLY A 47 -1.74 -11.24 -13.26
CA GLY A 47 -1.43 -10.20 -14.22
C GLY A 47 -0.67 -8.99 -13.65
N TRP A 48 -0.28 -9.06 -12.37
CA TRP A 48 0.56 -8.08 -11.69
C TRP A 48 1.96 -8.64 -11.47
N ALA A 49 2.97 -7.86 -11.82
CA ALA A 49 4.29 -7.97 -11.21
C ALA A 49 4.25 -7.27 -9.85
N TRP A 50 4.97 -7.76 -8.85
CA TRP A 50 5.05 -7.11 -7.55
C TRP A 50 6.47 -7.16 -7.01
N ALA A 51 6.80 -6.18 -6.17
CA ALA A 51 8.05 -6.12 -5.42
C ALA A 51 7.82 -5.52 -4.03
N VAL A 52 8.56 -6.04 -3.05
CA VAL A 52 8.77 -5.40 -1.75
C VAL A 52 10.15 -4.78 -1.79
N HIS A 53 10.30 -3.52 -1.43
CA HIS A 53 11.59 -2.84 -1.38
C HIS A 53 11.69 -1.94 -0.16
N GLU A 54 12.91 -1.60 0.24
CA GLU A 54 13.15 -0.62 1.31
C GLU A 54 12.50 0.72 0.95
N MET A 55 11.88 1.38 1.92
CA MET A 55 11.31 2.71 1.76
C MET A 55 12.41 3.75 1.49
N ALA A 56 13.52 3.64 2.22
CA ALA A 56 14.68 4.53 2.14
C ALA A 56 15.97 3.74 1.94
N ASN A 57 16.99 4.40 1.38
CA ASN A 57 18.33 3.84 1.28
C ASN A 57 19.28 4.53 2.27
N TRP A 58 19.42 3.90 3.44
CA TRP A 58 20.23 4.39 4.56
C TRP A 58 21.73 4.46 4.25
N GLU A 59 22.25 3.63 3.35
CA GLU A 59 23.70 3.57 3.05
C GLU A 59 24.19 4.83 2.33
N ILE A 60 23.30 5.46 1.55
CA ILE A 60 23.59 6.67 0.78
C ILE A 60 22.80 7.89 1.28
N GLU A 61 22.13 7.76 2.44
CA GLU A 61 21.28 8.80 3.04
C GLU A 61 20.18 9.32 2.09
N ASP A 62 19.63 8.44 1.26
CA ASP A 62 18.51 8.74 0.38
C ASP A 62 17.18 8.38 1.06
N TYR A 63 16.55 9.43 1.61
CA TYR A 63 15.26 9.38 2.30
C TYR A 63 14.12 9.89 1.43
N ASP A 64 14.37 10.16 0.15
CA ASP A 64 13.35 10.69 -0.74
C ASP A 64 12.33 9.59 -1.11
N ASN A 65 11.09 9.99 -1.37
CA ASN A 65 10.08 9.07 -1.86
C ASN A 65 10.41 8.62 -3.29
N ILE A 66 10.11 7.36 -3.61
CA ILE A 66 10.23 6.86 -4.99
C ILE A 66 9.28 7.63 -5.90
N ASP A 67 9.78 8.04 -7.07
CA ASP A 67 8.96 8.58 -8.14
C ASP A 67 8.38 7.44 -8.99
N TYR A 68 7.26 6.87 -8.53
CA TYR A 68 6.56 5.80 -9.26
C TYR A 68 5.98 6.27 -10.61
N THR A 69 5.87 7.59 -10.85
CA THR A 69 5.42 8.08 -12.17
C THR A 69 6.42 7.74 -13.27
N ARG A 70 7.72 7.63 -12.93
CA ARG A 70 8.78 7.20 -13.86
C ARG A 70 8.69 5.72 -14.22
N LEU A 71 8.12 4.92 -13.34
CA LEU A 71 7.93 3.48 -13.53
C LEU A 71 6.63 3.18 -14.29
N CYS A 72 5.63 4.06 -14.17
CA CYS A 72 4.33 3.90 -14.80
C CYS A 72 4.35 4.39 -16.26
N ALA A 73 4.76 3.53 -17.19
CA ALA A 73 4.72 3.80 -18.63
C ALA A 73 3.28 3.95 -19.16
N SER A 74 3.13 4.50 -20.37
CA SER A 74 1.82 4.58 -21.05
C SER A 74 1.23 3.18 -21.28
N GLY A 75 -0.03 2.98 -20.87
CA GLY A 75 -0.70 1.68 -20.82
C GLY A 75 -0.43 0.87 -19.55
N GLY A 76 0.43 1.37 -18.66
CA GLY A 76 0.79 0.73 -17.40
C GLY A 76 -0.05 1.22 -16.22
N GLU A 77 -0.08 0.41 -15.17
CA GLU A 77 -0.72 0.68 -13.90
C GLU A 77 0.22 0.35 -12.76
N ILE A 78 0.22 1.17 -11.72
CA ILE A 78 1.00 0.94 -10.50
C ILE A 78 0.11 1.18 -9.28
N ALA A 79 0.08 0.23 -8.35
CA ALA A 79 -0.53 0.38 -7.04
C ALA A 79 0.57 0.24 -5.97
N VAL A 80 0.64 1.19 -5.05
CA VAL A 80 1.67 1.25 -4.01
C VAL A 80 1.00 1.33 -2.65
N ILE A 81 1.45 0.49 -1.73
CA ILE A 81 1.18 0.61 -0.30
C ILE A 81 2.49 1.01 0.36
N VAL A 82 2.55 2.23 0.88
CA VAL A 82 3.67 2.71 1.70
C VAL A 82 3.31 2.35 3.14
N THR A 83 4.08 1.47 3.79
CA THR A 83 3.65 0.95 5.09
C THR A 83 3.92 1.94 6.22
N GLU A 84 4.99 2.74 6.14
CA GLU A 84 5.36 3.69 7.19
C GLU A 84 6.06 4.95 6.60
N PRO A 85 5.35 5.87 5.92
CA PRO A 85 5.93 6.98 5.16
C PRO A 85 6.83 7.92 5.97
N CYS A 86 6.78 7.88 7.30
CA CYS A 86 7.72 8.59 8.17
C CYS A 86 7.78 7.99 9.57
N SER A 87 8.64 6.99 9.80
CA SER A 87 8.81 6.35 11.12
C SER A 87 9.18 7.33 12.23
N ALA A 88 10.00 8.35 11.92
CA ALA A 88 10.38 9.38 12.89
C ALA A 88 9.24 10.30 13.32
N LYS A 89 8.17 10.42 12.51
CA LYS A 89 6.97 11.22 12.82
C LYS A 89 5.75 10.36 13.12
N ALA A 90 5.91 9.03 13.10
CA ALA A 90 4.84 8.05 13.28
C ALA A 90 3.63 8.31 12.36
N HIS A 91 3.87 8.66 11.08
CA HIS A 91 2.79 8.72 10.11
C HIS A 91 2.36 7.31 9.71
N GLY A 92 1.05 7.07 9.73
CA GLY A 92 0.46 5.81 9.29
C GLY A 92 0.62 5.54 7.79
N PRO A 93 0.29 4.31 7.34
CA PRO A 93 0.45 3.88 5.95
C PRO A 93 -0.26 4.79 4.93
N ASP A 94 0.16 4.75 3.68
CA ASP A 94 -0.56 5.40 2.57
C ASP A 94 -0.75 4.47 1.36
N PHE A 95 -1.72 4.83 0.53
CA PHE A 95 -1.98 4.17 -0.74
C PHE A 95 -1.86 5.14 -1.90
N THR A 96 -1.24 4.71 -2.99
CA THR A 96 -1.18 5.44 -4.26
C THR A 96 -1.52 4.52 -5.43
N TYR A 97 -2.41 4.96 -6.31
CA TYR A 97 -2.67 4.30 -7.59
C TYR A 97 -2.38 5.25 -8.76
N LEU A 98 -1.56 4.74 -9.69
CA LEU A 98 -1.19 5.38 -10.93
C LEU A 98 -1.69 4.59 -12.13
N ARG A 99 -2.07 5.32 -13.18
CA ARG A 99 -2.40 4.76 -14.49
C ARG A 99 -1.93 5.70 -15.57
N ASP A 100 -1.30 5.15 -16.60
CA ASP A 100 -0.78 5.92 -17.73
C ASP A 100 0.17 7.06 -17.31
N GLY A 101 0.98 6.84 -16.26
CA GLY A 101 1.90 7.83 -15.71
C GLY A 101 1.24 8.93 -14.86
N LYS A 102 -0.07 8.83 -14.60
CA LYS A 102 -0.83 9.84 -13.86
C LYS A 102 -1.30 9.33 -12.51
N TRP A 103 -1.37 10.23 -11.53
CA TRP A 103 -1.92 9.95 -10.21
C TRP A 103 -3.43 9.92 -10.27
N ILE A 104 -4.02 8.75 -10.09
CA ILE A 104 -5.47 8.57 -10.13
C ILE A 104 -6.06 8.83 -8.75
N VAL A 105 -5.54 8.15 -7.73
CA VAL A 105 -5.97 8.31 -6.34
C VAL A 105 -4.81 8.10 -5.38
N HIS A 106 -4.74 8.92 -4.34
CA HIS A 106 -3.83 8.80 -3.22
C HIS A 106 -4.57 9.15 -1.91
N PHE A 107 -4.28 8.43 -0.83
CA PHE A 107 -4.76 8.75 0.51
C PHE A 107 -3.91 8.13 1.61
N SER A 108 -3.88 8.80 2.76
CA SER A 108 -3.37 8.22 4.01
C SER A 108 -4.40 7.26 4.58
N PHE A 109 -3.93 6.18 5.21
CA PHE A 109 -4.78 5.28 5.96
C PHE A 109 -5.38 6.02 7.16
N GLU A 110 -4.67 6.97 7.78
CA GLU A 110 -5.19 7.76 8.91
C GLU A 110 -6.47 8.52 8.56
N ASP A 111 -6.56 9.04 7.34
CA ASP A 111 -7.71 9.79 6.84
C ASP A 111 -8.01 9.42 5.38
N VAL A 112 -8.78 8.35 5.22
CA VAL A 112 -9.22 7.86 3.91
C VAL A 112 -10.20 8.80 3.23
N GLU A 113 -10.74 9.83 3.90
CA GLU A 113 -11.66 10.80 3.30
C GLU A 113 -10.93 11.91 2.55
N GLN A 114 -9.68 12.20 2.92
CA GLN A 114 -8.81 13.20 2.27
C GLN A 114 -8.11 12.63 1.02
N ARG A 115 -8.88 12.04 0.10
CA ARG A 115 -8.36 11.47 -1.15
C ARG A 115 -8.04 12.55 -2.17
N VAL A 116 -6.92 12.41 -2.86
CA VAL A 116 -6.45 13.33 -3.92
C VAL A 116 -6.10 12.58 -5.20
N GLY A 117 -6.02 13.27 -6.34
CA GLY A 117 -5.64 12.71 -7.65
C GLY A 117 -6.59 13.12 -8.77
N ASP A 118 -6.38 12.58 -9.98
CA ASP A 118 -7.21 12.84 -11.16
C ASP A 118 -8.63 12.25 -11.02
N ASN A 119 -8.80 11.21 -10.20
CA ASN A 119 -10.08 10.61 -9.85
C ASN A 119 -10.07 10.16 -8.37
N PRO A 120 -10.24 11.09 -7.42
CA PRO A 120 -10.17 10.77 -5.98
C PRO A 120 -11.30 9.84 -5.51
N ASP A 121 -12.36 9.68 -6.31
CA ASP A 121 -13.49 8.78 -6.04
C ASP A 121 -13.33 7.38 -6.66
N HIS A 122 -12.16 7.07 -7.22
CA HIS A 122 -11.92 5.79 -7.92
C HIS A 122 -12.25 4.55 -7.06
N MET A 123 -12.08 4.65 -5.74
CA MET A 123 -12.33 3.57 -4.79
C MET A 123 -13.54 3.80 -3.88
N SER A 124 -14.36 4.83 -4.14
CA SER A 124 -15.44 5.21 -3.21
C SER A 124 -16.45 4.08 -3.00
N ALA A 125 -16.72 3.26 -4.02
CA ALA A 125 -17.64 2.13 -3.91
C ALA A 125 -17.11 1.04 -2.96
N GLU A 126 -15.84 0.69 -3.08
CA GLU A 126 -15.18 -0.33 -2.26
C GLU A 126 -14.97 0.16 -0.82
N LEU A 127 -14.60 1.43 -0.64
CA LEU A 127 -14.46 2.04 0.68
C LEU A 127 -15.80 2.13 1.42
N LEU A 128 -16.89 2.48 0.71
CA LEU A 128 -18.25 2.46 1.26
C LEU A 128 -18.67 1.03 1.63
N ALA A 129 -18.43 0.05 0.76
CA ALA A 129 -18.78 -1.35 1.01
C ALA A 129 -18.02 -1.94 2.20
N ALA A 130 -16.81 -1.45 2.47
CA ALA A 130 -16.00 -1.82 3.62
C ALA A 130 -16.34 -1.03 4.91
N ASN A 131 -17.35 -0.16 4.88
CA ASN A 131 -17.72 0.72 5.98
C ASN A 131 -16.55 1.58 6.49
N LEU A 132 -15.70 2.05 5.57
CA LEU A 132 -14.54 2.89 5.86
C LEU A 132 -14.82 4.38 5.68
N ILE A 133 -15.88 4.70 4.93
CA ILE A 133 -16.37 6.06 4.69
C ILE A 133 -17.90 6.06 4.75
N GLY A 134 -18.47 7.24 4.95
CA GLY A 134 -19.92 7.43 5.04
C GLY A 134 -20.46 7.46 6.48
N PRO A 135 -21.77 7.68 6.65
CA PRO A 135 -22.36 8.03 7.95
C PRO A 135 -22.28 6.91 8.99
N ASP A 136 -22.10 5.66 8.56
CA ASP A 136 -22.06 4.49 9.43
C ASP A 136 -20.63 3.98 9.70
N ALA A 137 -19.60 4.68 9.18
CA ALA A 137 -18.20 4.27 9.28
C ALA A 137 -17.54 4.61 10.63
N GLU A 138 -18.12 5.53 11.39
CA GLU A 138 -17.58 5.95 12.69
C GLU A 138 -17.83 4.88 13.76
N CYS A 139 -16.79 4.53 14.52
CA CYS A 139 -16.97 3.67 15.67
C CYS A 139 -17.70 4.44 16.77
N LEU A 140 -18.99 4.17 16.97
CA LEU A 140 -19.79 4.76 18.06
C LEU A 140 -19.77 3.92 19.35
N ALA A 141 -18.97 2.85 19.41
CA ALA A 141 -18.94 1.97 20.57
C ALA A 141 -18.47 2.68 21.85
N TRP A 142 -17.60 3.70 21.74
CA TRP A 142 -17.21 4.55 22.87
C TRP A 142 -18.39 5.32 23.50
N GLU A 143 -19.49 5.55 22.76
CA GLU A 143 -20.70 6.20 23.31
C GLU A 143 -21.48 5.28 24.25
N THR A 144 -21.33 3.95 24.11
CA THR A 144 -22.16 2.95 24.80
C THR A 144 -21.36 2.01 25.70
N ASP A 145 -20.04 1.93 25.53
CA ASP A 145 -19.14 1.11 26.33
C ASP A 145 -17.94 1.95 26.85
N PRO A 146 -17.94 2.32 28.15
CA PRO A 146 -16.86 3.10 28.77
C PRO A 146 -15.50 2.40 28.78
N GLY A 147 -15.44 1.09 28.52
CA GLY A 147 -14.21 0.31 28.41
C GLY A 147 -13.75 0.06 26.97
N HIS A 148 -14.46 0.60 25.98
CA HIS A 148 -14.10 0.43 24.57
C HIS A 148 -12.89 1.30 24.22
N ASP A 149 -11.76 0.64 24.00
CA ASP A 149 -10.59 1.26 23.40
C ASP A 149 -10.70 1.15 21.87
N CYS A 150 -11.09 2.27 21.23
CA CYS A 150 -11.14 2.36 19.77
C CYS A 150 -9.75 2.09 19.15
N TYR A 151 -8.67 2.39 19.85
CA TYR A 151 -7.33 2.31 19.29
C TYR A 151 -6.90 0.86 19.02
N GLU A 152 -7.06 -0.04 19.98
CA GLU A 152 -6.60 -1.44 19.82
C GLU A 152 -7.54 -2.28 18.95
N GLN A 153 -8.86 -2.07 19.05
CA GLN A 153 -9.87 -2.94 18.40
C GLN A 153 -10.40 -2.39 17.08
N HIS A 154 -10.44 -1.08 16.90
CA HIS A 154 -11.02 -0.47 15.69
C HIS A 154 -9.95 -0.05 14.68
N ASP A 155 -8.78 0.46 15.11
CA ASP A 155 -7.76 0.93 14.15
C ASP A 155 -7.07 -0.23 13.42
N SER A 156 -6.75 -1.32 14.12
CA SER A 156 -6.19 -2.54 13.51
C SER A 156 -7.17 -3.19 12.51
N ASP A 157 -8.45 -3.29 12.87
CA ASP A 157 -9.52 -3.74 11.97
C ASP A 157 -9.71 -2.79 10.78
N ARG A 158 -9.55 -1.48 10.99
CA ARG A 158 -9.70 -0.47 9.95
C ARG A 158 -8.62 -0.57 8.89
N GLU A 159 -7.35 -0.69 9.26
CA GLU A 159 -6.26 -0.88 8.30
C GLU A 159 -6.43 -2.19 7.50
N GLU A 160 -6.85 -3.27 8.18
CA GLU A 160 -7.17 -4.54 7.52
C GLU A 160 -8.27 -4.37 6.48
N ARG A 161 -9.35 -3.67 6.82
CA ARG A 161 -10.46 -3.36 5.90
C ARG A 161 -9.99 -2.49 4.73
N ILE A 162 -9.10 -1.52 4.95
CA ILE A 162 -8.53 -0.68 3.87
C ILE A 162 -7.77 -1.55 2.88
N VAL A 163 -6.85 -2.41 3.34
CA VAL A 163 -6.08 -3.31 2.46
C VAL A 163 -6.99 -4.26 1.70
N ARG A 164 -8.03 -4.80 2.35
CA ARG A 164 -9.02 -5.65 1.69
C ARG A 164 -9.79 -4.88 0.60
N ALA A 165 -10.18 -3.64 0.85
CA ALA A 165 -10.83 -2.78 -0.14
C ALA A 165 -9.91 -2.47 -1.32
N ILE A 166 -8.62 -2.16 -1.07
CA ILE A 166 -7.60 -1.98 -2.11
C ILE A 166 -7.46 -3.26 -2.94
N ALA A 167 -7.22 -4.39 -2.30
CA ALA A 167 -7.04 -5.68 -2.98
C ALA A 167 -8.25 -6.06 -3.83
N ALA A 168 -9.47 -5.83 -3.32
CA ALA A 168 -10.71 -6.08 -4.04
C ALA A 168 -10.90 -5.15 -5.25
N CYS A 169 -10.62 -3.86 -5.10
CA CYS A 169 -10.77 -2.86 -6.17
C CYS A 169 -9.87 -3.19 -7.38
N PHE A 170 -8.61 -3.56 -7.13
CA PHE A 170 -7.63 -3.78 -8.19
C PHE A 170 -7.42 -5.26 -8.57
N GLY A 171 -8.04 -6.20 -7.84
CA GLY A 171 -7.78 -7.63 -7.97
C GLY A 171 -6.32 -7.98 -7.69
N LEU A 172 -5.72 -7.38 -6.67
CA LEU A 172 -4.31 -7.60 -6.34
C LEU A 172 -4.11 -9.04 -5.88
N PRO A 173 -3.02 -9.71 -6.31
CA PRO A 173 -2.68 -11.03 -5.77
C PRO A 173 -2.31 -10.88 -4.30
N SER A 174 -2.54 -11.92 -3.49
CA SER A 174 -1.85 -12.03 -2.20
C SER A 174 -0.39 -12.30 -2.46
N PRO A 175 0.52 -11.33 -2.26
CA PRO A 175 1.93 -11.64 -2.39
C PRO A 175 2.28 -12.60 -1.24
N PRO A 176 3.03 -13.69 -1.51
CA PRO A 176 3.67 -14.40 -0.42
C PRO A 176 4.71 -13.46 0.17
N LEU A 177 4.41 -12.92 1.35
CA LEU A 177 5.27 -11.97 2.05
C LEU A 177 6.37 -12.65 2.87
N ALA A 178 6.44 -13.99 2.79
CA ALA A 178 7.52 -14.77 3.38
C ALA A 178 8.67 -14.94 2.39
N ARG A 179 9.88 -14.59 2.83
CA ARG A 179 11.16 -14.77 2.12
C ARG A 179 11.39 -16.19 1.57
N GLU A 180 10.71 -17.20 2.12
CA GLU A 180 10.88 -18.62 1.78
C GLU A 180 10.05 -19.11 0.59
N VAL A 181 9.09 -18.34 0.06
CA VAL A 181 8.17 -18.83 -0.99
C VAL A 181 8.56 -18.40 -2.40
N ALA A 182 9.51 -17.48 -2.57
CA ALA A 182 9.97 -17.02 -3.89
C ALA A 182 10.93 -17.99 -4.62
N ALA A 183 11.22 -19.16 -4.05
CA ALA A 183 12.24 -20.10 -4.53
C ALA A 183 11.71 -21.45 -5.07
N LEU A 184 10.50 -21.49 -5.64
CA LEU A 184 9.99 -22.68 -6.35
C LEU A 184 9.77 -22.42 -7.84
#